data_AF-A0A5B6WKU8-F1
#
_entry.id   AF-A0A5B6WKU8-F1
#
_cell.length_a   1.000
_cell.length_b   1.000
_cell.length_c   1.000
_cell.angle_alpha   90.00
_cell.angle_beta   90.00
_cell.angle_gamma   90.00
#
_symmetry.space_group_name_H-M   'P 1'
#
loop_
_entity.id
_entity.type
_entity.pdbx_description
1 polymer ?
#
loop_
_entity_poly.entity_id
_entity_poly.type
_entity_poly.pdbx_seq_one_letter_code
_entity_poly.pdbx_strand_id
1 'polypeptide(L)'
;MFSQTQSHFLSFPSKSLPFYPPSLFPNKSPFLSFPPFKTPTISLPTKSMISNSKLSNHIDPLLLNDTQLDRFAEVGNKLADAAGEVIRGYFRKKFEILDKEDLSPVTIADQAAEESMVSIILENFPSHAVYGEEKGWRCKEESADYVWVLDPIDGTKSFITGKPVFGTLIALLKKGKPILGIIDQPVLRERWIGISGRITTLNGQEVATRACTELSRAYLYVFLVV
;
A
#
# COMPACT_ATOMS: atom_id res chain seq x y z
N MET A 1 30.09 3.54 -66.45
CA MET A 1 28.84 3.65 -67.22
C MET A 1 28.16 2.29 -67.22
N PHE A 2 27.41 2.01 -66.16
CA PHE A 2 26.59 0.81 -65.86
C PHE A 2 25.82 1.23 -64.59
N SER A 3 24.58 0.92 -64.29
CA SER A 3 23.47 0.22 -64.94
C SER A 3 22.26 0.58 -64.06
N GLN A 4 21.11 0.89 -64.65
CA GLN A 4 19.84 0.91 -63.90
C GLN A 4 19.50 -0.51 -63.46
N THR A 5 18.99 -0.68 -62.23
CA THR A 5 18.08 -1.78 -61.88
C THR A 5 17.09 -1.33 -60.81
N GLN A 6 15.84 -1.70 -61.04
CA GLN A 6 14.61 -1.23 -60.42
C GLN A 6 14.41 -1.78 -59.00
N SER A 7 13.73 -0.97 -58.17
CA SER A 7 13.16 -1.34 -56.88
C SER A 7 11.97 -2.30 -57.04
N HIS A 8 12.10 -3.52 -56.53
CA HIS A 8 10.95 -4.42 -56.33
C HIS A 8 10.24 -4.08 -55.01
N PHE A 9 9.04 -3.54 -55.12
CA PHE A 9 8.06 -3.47 -54.04
C PHE A 9 7.50 -4.88 -53.78
N LEU A 10 7.65 -5.40 -52.57
CA LEU A 10 6.97 -6.63 -52.13
C LEU A 10 5.56 -6.27 -51.66
N SER A 11 4.56 -6.69 -52.43
CA SER A 11 3.14 -6.64 -52.08
C SER A 11 2.79 -7.85 -51.21
N PHE A 12 2.30 -7.63 -49.99
CA PHE A 12 1.71 -8.68 -49.16
C PHE A 12 0.22 -8.87 -49.53
N PRO A 13 -0.26 -10.10 -49.71
CA PRO A 13 -1.68 -10.34 -49.98
C PRO A 13 -2.51 -10.14 -48.69
N SER A 14 -3.53 -9.28 -48.78
CA SER A 14 -4.57 -9.12 -47.77
C SER A 14 -5.46 -10.37 -47.72
N LYS A 15 -5.32 -11.21 -46.70
CA LYS A 15 -6.34 -12.21 -46.36
C LYS A 15 -7.31 -11.59 -45.36
N SER A 16 -8.51 -11.30 -45.83
CA SER A 16 -9.68 -10.92 -45.04
C SER A 16 -10.09 -12.07 -44.12
N LEU A 17 -10.08 -11.85 -42.81
CA LEU A 17 -10.71 -12.75 -41.83
C LEU A 17 -12.25 -12.60 -41.93
N PRO A 18 -13.02 -13.70 -41.81
CA PRO A 18 -14.48 -13.61 -41.86
C PRO A 18 -15.04 -12.90 -40.63
N PHE A 19 -15.94 -11.95 -40.89
CA PHE A 19 -16.79 -11.29 -39.91
C PHE A 19 -17.79 -12.31 -39.34
N TYR A 20 -17.69 -12.62 -38.04
CA TYR A 20 -18.73 -13.35 -37.32
C TYR A 20 -19.76 -12.33 -36.78
N PRO A 21 -21.06 -12.47 -37.06
CA PRO A 21 -22.08 -11.64 -36.45
C PRO A 21 -22.22 -11.99 -34.96
N PRO A 22 -22.48 -11.02 -34.06
CA PRO A 22 -22.77 -11.33 -32.67
C PRO A 22 -24.15 -11.99 -32.59
N SER A 23 -24.17 -13.30 -32.37
CA SER A 23 -25.38 -14.05 -32.05
C SER A 23 -25.85 -13.73 -30.64
N LEU A 24 -27.03 -13.09 -30.57
CA LEU A 24 -28.08 -13.22 -29.55
C LEU A 24 -27.67 -13.92 -28.24
N PHE A 25 -27.32 -13.13 -27.22
CA PHE A 25 -27.40 -13.61 -25.83
C PHE A 25 -28.88 -13.63 -25.40
N PRO A 26 -29.39 -14.76 -24.85
CA PRO A 26 -30.69 -14.77 -24.22
C PRO A 26 -30.64 -13.94 -22.93
N ASN A 27 -31.42 -12.87 -22.96
CA ASN A 27 -31.76 -12.05 -21.81
C ASN A 27 -32.53 -12.93 -20.81
N LYS A 28 -31.94 -13.21 -19.63
CA LYS A 28 -32.60 -13.53 -18.35
C LYS A 28 -31.57 -14.06 -17.35
N SER A 29 -31.02 -13.16 -16.53
CA SER A 29 -30.69 -13.49 -15.15
C SER A 29 -31.69 -12.73 -14.26
N PRO A 30 -32.26 -13.37 -13.23
CA PRO A 30 -33.26 -12.74 -12.39
C PRO A 30 -32.60 -11.64 -11.56
N PHE A 31 -33.25 -10.47 -11.51
CA PHE A 31 -32.98 -9.45 -10.52
C PHE A 31 -33.05 -10.11 -9.13
N LEU A 32 -31.90 -10.24 -8.46
CA LEU A 32 -31.87 -10.49 -7.03
C LEU A 32 -32.36 -9.21 -6.35
N SER A 33 -33.66 -9.17 -6.02
CA SER A 33 -34.22 -8.14 -5.15
C SER A 33 -33.67 -8.36 -3.74
N PHE A 34 -32.80 -7.46 -3.29
CA PHE A 34 -32.43 -7.40 -1.88
C PHE A 34 -33.64 -6.92 -1.07
N PRO A 35 -33.98 -7.56 0.06
CA PRO A 35 -35.00 -7.04 0.95
C PRO A 35 -34.56 -5.67 1.50
N PRO A 36 -35.50 -4.75 1.80
CA PRO A 36 -35.15 -3.45 2.36
C PRO A 36 -34.43 -3.64 3.70
N PHE A 37 -33.25 -3.01 3.83
CA PHE A 37 -32.54 -2.90 5.10
C PHE A 37 -33.46 -2.21 6.11
N LYS A 38 -33.84 -2.92 7.17
CA LYS A 38 -34.46 -2.30 8.34
C LYS A 38 -33.40 -1.43 9.01
N THR A 39 -33.52 -0.12 8.88
CA THR A 39 -32.80 0.84 9.70
C THR A 39 -33.16 0.62 11.17
N PRO A 40 -32.21 0.32 12.06
CA PRO A 40 -32.49 0.37 13.49
C PRO A 40 -32.66 1.84 13.87
N THR A 41 -33.88 2.22 14.26
CA THR A 41 -34.16 3.52 14.86
C THR A 41 -33.49 3.58 16.23
N ILE A 42 -32.31 4.18 16.29
CA ILE A 42 -31.66 4.52 17.56
C ILE A 42 -32.22 5.88 18.00
N SER A 43 -33.06 5.86 19.03
CA SER A 43 -33.49 7.08 19.72
C SER A 43 -32.29 7.68 20.48
N LEU A 44 -31.89 8.90 20.11
CA LEU A 44 -30.97 9.69 20.93
C LEU A 44 -31.75 10.26 22.13
N PRO A 45 -31.34 9.99 23.39
CA PRO A 45 -31.81 10.76 24.51
C PRO A 45 -31.09 12.11 24.53
N THR A 46 -31.85 13.20 24.40
CA THR A 46 -31.39 14.55 24.72
C THR A 46 -31.04 14.61 26.21
N LYS A 47 -29.75 14.76 26.54
CA LYS A 47 -29.33 15.20 27.88
C LYS A 47 -28.54 16.49 27.79
N SER A 48 -29.16 17.50 28.39
CA SER A 48 -28.66 18.82 28.77
C SER A 48 -27.21 18.80 29.26
N MET A 49 -26.47 19.84 28.89
CA MET A 49 -25.23 20.25 29.55
C MET A 49 -25.45 20.39 31.07
N ILE A 50 -24.60 19.72 31.85
CA ILE A 50 -24.27 20.10 33.23
C ILE A 50 -22.77 19.84 33.42
N SER A 51 -22.07 20.86 33.93
CA SER A 51 -20.65 20.84 34.23
C SER A 51 -20.31 20.10 35.53
N ASN A 52 -19.05 19.67 35.56
CA ASN A 52 -18.14 19.55 36.71
C ASN A 52 -17.96 18.20 37.43
N SER A 53 -16.66 17.85 37.44
CA SER A 53 -15.88 17.28 38.53
C SER A 53 -16.28 15.89 39.04
N LYS A 54 -15.64 14.88 38.42
CA LYS A 54 -14.98 13.75 39.08
C LYS A 54 -14.19 12.99 38.02
N LEU A 55 -12.89 13.30 37.90
CA LEU A 55 -11.95 12.45 37.18
C LEU A 55 -11.85 11.12 37.95
N SER A 56 -12.66 10.16 37.54
CA SER A 56 -12.36 8.75 37.79
C SER A 56 -11.21 8.40 36.85
N ASN A 57 -10.07 7.98 37.41
CA ASN A 57 -8.94 7.45 36.67
C ASN A 57 -9.30 6.11 36.02
N HIS A 58 -10.14 6.12 35.00
CA HIS A 58 -10.20 5.05 34.02
C HIS A 58 -9.12 5.33 32.98
N ILE A 59 -7.91 4.83 33.22
CA ILE A 59 -6.88 4.75 32.18
C ILE A 59 -7.43 3.78 31.14
N ASP A 60 -7.79 4.30 29.96
CA ASP A 60 -8.12 3.45 28.83
C ASP A 60 -6.88 2.58 28.52
N PRO A 61 -6.95 1.24 28.60
CA PRO A 61 -5.78 0.37 28.38
C PRO A 61 -5.20 0.45 26.96
N LEU A 62 -5.89 1.17 26.07
CA LEU A 62 -5.44 1.49 24.71
C LEU A 62 -4.72 2.83 24.58
N LEU A 63 -4.75 3.71 25.59
CA LEU A 63 -4.02 4.98 25.57
C LEU A 63 -2.52 4.69 25.64
N LEU A 64 -1.86 4.69 24.49
CA LEU A 64 -0.41 4.69 24.43
C LEU A 64 0.09 6.05 24.92
N ASN A 65 1.17 6.06 25.69
CA ASN A 65 1.81 7.32 26.04
C ASN A 65 2.46 7.93 24.78
N ASP A 66 2.48 9.25 24.69
CA ASP A 66 3.01 9.95 23.51
C ASP A 66 4.47 9.59 23.22
N THR A 67 5.26 9.36 24.27
CA THR A 67 6.68 8.98 24.17
C THR A 67 6.87 7.63 23.46
N GLN A 68 5.98 6.68 23.65
CA GLN A 68 6.05 5.37 23.00
C GLN A 68 5.62 5.45 21.54
N LEU A 69 4.59 6.25 21.23
CA LEU A 69 4.21 6.54 19.84
C LEU A 69 5.35 7.24 19.09
N ASP A 70 6.03 8.20 19.73
CA ASP A 70 7.20 8.86 19.18
C ASP A 70 8.31 7.86 18.90
N ARG A 71 8.56 6.93 19.82
CA ARG A 71 9.55 5.86 19.64
C ARG A 71 9.19 4.93 18.47
N PHE A 72 7.92 4.57 18.33
CA PHE A 72 7.47 3.75 17.19
C PHE A 72 7.63 4.50 15.87
N ALA A 73 7.28 5.79 15.82
CA ALA A 73 7.46 6.62 14.64
C ALA A 73 8.95 6.81 14.29
N GLU A 74 9.82 6.99 15.28
CA GLU A 74 11.28 7.09 15.08
C GLU A 74 11.82 5.80 14.43
N VAL A 75 11.45 4.62 14.97
CA VAL A 75 11.87 3.34 14.38
C VAL A 75 11.26 3.17 12.99
N GLY A 76 9.98 3.48 12.81
CA GLY A 76 9.31 3.41 11.50
C GLY A 76 9.99 4.28 10.42
N ASN A 77 10.52 5.45 10.79
CA ASN A 77 11.32 6.25 9.86
C ASN A 77 12.64 5.56 9.47
N LYS A 78 13.33 4.92 10.43
CA LYS A 78 14.54 4.14 10.15
C LYS A 78 14.27 2.96 9.22
N LEU A 79 13.11 2.30 9.38
CA LEU A 79 12.67 1.23 8.47
C LEU A 79 12.51 1.76 7.04
N ALA A 80 11.78 2.86 6.87
CA ALA A 80 11.55 3.49 5.57
C ALA A 80 12.87 3.95 4.93
N ASP A 81 13.80 4.50 5.71
CA ASP A 81 15.12 4.90 5.22
C ASP A 81 15.93 3.69 4.73
N ALA A 82 15.98 2.61 5.52
CA ALA A 82 16.70 1.38 5.18
C ALA A 82 16.12 0.70 3.93
N ALA A 83 14.80 0.51 3.88
CA ALA A 83 14.12 -0.03 2.69
C ALA A 83 14.38 0.86 1.47
N GLY A 84 14.24 2.18 1.62
CA GLY A 84 14.47 3.13 0.54
C GLY A 84 15.89 3.10 -0.01
N GLU A 85 16.91 2.90 0.84
CA GLU A 85 18.31 2.73 0.40
C GLU A 85 18.48 1.47 -0.45
N VAL A 86 17.96 0.33 0.02
CA VAL A 86 17.98 -0.92 -0.74
C VAL A 86 17.27 -0.72 -2.08
N ILE A 87 16.02 -0.27 -2.06
CA ILE A 87 15.16 -0.17 -3.25
C ILE A 87 15.75 0.77 -4.30
N ARG A 88 16.29 1.94 -3.90
CA ARG A 88 17.01 2.85 -4.81
C ARG A 88 18.24 2.20 -5.43
N GLY A 89 18.87 1.27 -4.70
CA GLY A 89 19.98 0.46 -5.18
C GLY A 89 19.60 -0.48 -6.34
N TYR A 90 18.34 -0.89 -6.45
CA TYR A 90 17.83 -1.75 -7.53
C TYR A 90 17.07 -0.99 -8.62
N PHE A 91 16.40 0.11 -8.29
CA PHE A 91 15.57 0.85 -9.23
C PHE A 91 16.35 1.31 -10.48
N ARG A 92 15.82 1.00 -11.68
CA ARG A 92 16.40 1.32 -13.01
C ARG A 92 17.82 0.77 -13.25
N LYS A 93 18.29 -0.18 -12.45
CA LYS A 93 19.54 -0.87 -12.77
C LYS A 93 19.30 -1.99 -13.78
N LYS A 94 20.28 -2.17 -14.66
CA LYS A 94 20.30 -3.32 -15.58
C LYS A 94 20.69 -4.54 -14.77
N PHE A 95 19.76 -5.46 -14.58
CA PHE A 95 20.07 -6.80 -14.12
C PHE A 95 20.11 -7.71 -15.33
N GLU A 96 21.15 -8.53 -15.42
CA GLU A 96 21.04 -9.74 -16.22
C GLU A 96 19.91 -10.53 -15.57
N ILE A 97 18.77 -10.61 -16.25
CA ILE A 97 17.64 -11.41 -15.81
C ILE A 97 18.21 -12.82 -15.71
N LEU A 98 18.54 -13.23 -14.49
CA LEU A 98 18.89 -14.60 -14.21
C LEU A 98 17.57 -15.34 -14.45
N ASP A 99 17.51 -16.06 -15.58
CA ASP A 99 16.49 -17.09 -15.86
C ASP A 99 16.63 -18.22 -14.83
N LYS A 100 16.34 -17.87 -13.58
CA LYS A 100 16.04 -18.79 -12.49
C LYS A 100 14.59 -18.51 -12.18
N GLU A 101 13.78 -19.54 -12.32
CA GLU A 101 12.32 -19.52 -12.36
C GLU A 101 11.66 -18.81 -11.14
N ASP A 102 12.42 -18.46 -10.09
CA ASP A 102 11.93 -17.86 -8.84
C ASP A 102 12.62 -16.56 -8.37
N LEU A 103 13.50 -15.90 -9.15
CA LEU A 103 14.30 -14.75 -8.65
C LEU A 103 14.33 -13.55 -9.61
N SER A 104 13.17 -12.96 -9.85
CA SER A 104 13.13 -11.68 -10.58
C SER A 104 13.90 -10.59 -9.81
N PRO A 105 14.46 -9.57 -10.51
CA PRO A 105 15.13 -8.47 -9.84
C PRO A 105 14.26 -7.73 -8.81
N VAL A 106 12.94 -7.73 -8.99
CA VAL A 106 12.01 -7.15 -8.01
C VAL A 106 11.91 -8.02 -6.77
N THR A 107 11.85 -9.35 -6.91
CA THR A 107 11.82 -10.30 -5.78
C THR A 107 13.06 -10.15 -4.90
N ILE A 108 14.24 -9.98 -5.51
CA ILE A 108 15.49 -9.77 -4.77
C ILE A 108 15.46 -8.43 -4.03
N ALA A 109 15.00 -7.36 -4.69
CA ALA A 109 14.90 -6.04 -4.08
C ALA A 109 13.91 -6.04 -2.91
N ASP A 110 12.76 -6.70 -3.09
CA ASP A 110 11.71 -6.81 -2.10
C ASP A 110 12.19 -7.56 -0.85
N GLN A 111 12.73 -8.77 -1.03
CA GLN A 111 13.28 -9.56 0.07
C GLN A 111 14.42 -8.85 0.80
N ALA A 112 15.33 -8.19 0.08
CA ALA A 112 16.44 -7.45 0.70
C ALA A 112 15.92 -6.25 1.52
N ALA A 113 14.91 -5.55 1.03
CA ALA A 113 14.29 -4.43 1.73
C ALA A 113 13.52 -4.92 2.96
N GLU A 114 12.74 -6.00 2.84
CA GLU A 114 12.04 -6.63 3.96
C GLU A 114 13.00 -7.04 5.07
N GLU A 115 14.09 -7.73 4.73
CA GLU A 115 15.11 -8.14 5.72
C GLU A 115 15.73 -6.94 6.44
N SER A 116 16.06 -5.87 5.71
CA SER A 116 16.63 -4.66 6.32
C SER A 116 15.69 -4.06 7.38
N MET A 117 14.38 -4.06 7.12
CA MET A 117 13.38 -3.58 8.06
C MET A 117 13.22 -4.54 9.24
N VAL A 118 13.13 -5.85 8.99
CA VAL A 118 12.96 -6.85 10.05
C VAL A 118 14.13 -6.84 11.03
N SER A 119 15.37 -6.71 10.56
CA SER A 119 16.53 -6.59 11.44
C SER A 119 16.38 -5.42 12.41
N ILE A 120 16.03 -4.24 11.90
CA ILE A 120 15.83 -3.03 12.74
C ILE A 120 14.68 -3.23 13.73
N ILE A 121 13.56 -3.84 13.32
CA ILE A 121 12.43 -4.12 14.22
C ILE A 121 12.86 -5.03 15.36
N LEU A 122 13.50 -6.16 15.06
CA LEU A 122 13.86 -7.16 16.07
C LEU A 122 14.97 -6.70 17.00
N GLU A 123 15.84 -5.78 16.56
CA GLU A 123 16.83 -5.12 17.42
C GLU A 123 16.17 -4.14 18.40
N ASN A 124 15.17 -3.37 17.95
CA ASN A 124 14.53 -2.35 18.78
C ASN A 124 13.38 -2.90 19.64
N PHE A 125 12.68 -3.93 19.13
CA PHE A 125 11.49 -4.51 19.74
C PHE A 125 11.47 -6.05 19.60
N PRO A 126 12.29 -6.77 20.39
CA PRO A 126 12.43 -8.22 20.27
C PRO A 126 11.15 -9.05 20.45
N SER A 127 10.14 -8.51 21.15
CA SER A 127 8.85 -9.18 21.42
C SER A 127 7.75 -8.83 20.39
N HIS A 128 8.01 -7.94 19.45
CA HIS A 128 7.04 -7.60 18.41
C HIS A 128 7.03 -8.68 17.31
N ALA A 129 5.85 -8.93 16.74
CA ALA A 129 5.72 -9.73 15.54
C ALA A 129 5.92 -8.86 14.29
N VAL A 130 6.30 -9.51 13.20
CA VAL A 130 6.33 -8.95 11.86
C VAL A 130 5.50 -9.83 10.93
N TYR A 131 4.74 -9.21 10.05
CA TYR A 131 4.05 -9.83 8.93
C TYR A 131 4.48 -9.12 7.65
N GLY A 132 5.30 -9.80 6.84
CA GLY A 132 5.76 -9.30 5.54
C GLY A 132 5.03 -9.95 4.38
N GLU A 133 5.02 -9.30 3.21
CA GLU A 133 4.43 -9.85 1.99
C GLU A 133 5.15 -11.15 1.56
N GLU A 134 6.49 -11.15 1.62
CA GLU A 134 7.30 -12.24 1.06
C GLU A 134 7.45 -13.42 2.02
N LYS A 135 7.74 -13.17 3.30
CA LYS A 135 8.02 -14.24 4.28
C LYS A 135 6.89 -14.50 5.28
N GLY A 136 5.79 -13.75 5.20
CA GLY A 136 4.66 -13.92 6.11
C GLY A 136 5.00 -13.64 7.57
N TRP A 137 4.46 -14.45 8.49
CA TRP A 137 4.57 -14.25 9.93
C TRP A 137 5.96 -14.58 10.48
N ARG A 138 6.52 -13.64 11.23
CA ARG A 138 7.76 -13.79 11.99
C ARG A 138 7.53 -13.30 13.42
N CYS A 139 7.59 -14.22 14.37
CA CYS A 139 7.37 -13.90 15.77
C CYS A 139 8.23 -14.79 16.66
N LYS A 140 8.74 -14.24 17.77
CA LYS A 140 9.39 -15.04 18.82
C LYS A 140 8.39 -15.64 19.80
N GLU A 141 7.26 -14.98 20.01
CA GLU A 141 6.21 -15.36 20.95
C GLU A 141 5.00 -15.92 20.20
N GLU A 142 4.19 -16.78 20.83
CA GLU A 142 2.98 -17.32 20.17
C GLU A 142 1.90 -16.25 19.99
N SER A 143 1.95 -15.17 20.78
CA SER A 143 1.02 -14.04 20.70
C SER A 143 1.76 -12.74 20.99
N ALA A 144 1.90 -11.89 19.97
CA ALA A 144 2.47 -10.56 20.12
C ALA A 144 1.35 -9.51 20.20
N ASP A 145 1.45 -8.62 21.19
CA ASP A 145 0.55 -7.46 21.31
C ASP A 145 0.75 -6.44 20.18
N TYR A 146 1.95 -6.42 19.58
CA TYR A 146 2.34 -5.51 18.51
C TYR A 146 2.75 -6.29 17.27
N VAL A 147 2.20 -5.88 16.12
CA VAL A 147 2.49 -6.49 14.81
C VAL A 147 2.88 -5.41 13.83
N TRP A 148 4.09 -5.50 13.27
CA TRP A 148 4.51 -4.71 12.13
C TRP A 148 4.05 -5.39 10.85
N VAL A 149 3.40 -4.64 9.95
CA VAL A 149 2.99 -5.12 8.63
C VAL A 149 3.81 -4.38 7.60
N LEU A 150 4.48 -5.11 6.72
CA LEU A 150 5.45 -4.58 5.77
C LEU A 150 5.09 -5.01 4.34
N ASP A 151 5.11 -4.04 3.43
CA ASP A 151 5.10 -4.22 1.98
C ASP A 151 6.25 -3.36 1.43
N PRO A 152 7.40 -3.98 1.11
CA PRO A 152 8.58 -3.22 0.71
C PRO A 152 8.40 -2.48 -0.62
N ILE A 153 7.72 -3.07 -1.61
CA ILE A 153 7.50 -2.52 -2.94
C ILE A 153 6.01 -2.65 -3.37
N ASP A 154 5.17 -1.75 -2.88
CA ASP A 154 3.81 -1.57 -3.39
C ASP A 154 3.86 -0.84 -4.74
N GLY A 155 3.34 -1.48 -5.78
CA GLY A 155 3.48 -1.04 -7.16
C GLY A 155 4.63 -1.69 -7.92
N THR A 156 4.90 -2.98 -7.67
CA THR A 156 5.90 -3.82 -8.37
C THR A 156 5.99 -3.57 -9.89
N LYS A 157 4.86 -3.44 -10.60
CA LYS A 157 4.89 -3.17 -12.06
C LYS A 157 5.43 -1.78 -12.40
N SER A 158 5.18 -0.76 -11.57
CA SER A 158 5.81 0.56 -11.70
C SER A 158 7.31 0.46 -11.47
N PHE A 159 7.73 -0.30 -10.45
CA PHE A 159 9.14 -0.54 -10.15
C PHE A 159 9.88 -1.20 -11.33
N ILE A 160 9.35 -2.33 -11.84
CA ILE A 160 9.92 -3.08 -12.97
C ILE A 160 10.00 -2.22 -14.24
N THR A 161 8.97 -1.41 -14.51
CA THR A 161 8.93 -0.55 -15.71
C THR A 161 9.69 0.77 -15.54
N GLY A 162 10.36 0.98 -14.40
CA GLY A 162 11.18 2.17 -14.15
C GLY A 162 10.36 3.44 -13.89
N LYS A 163 9.07 3.33 -13.55
CA LYS A 163 8.21 4.46 -13.17
C LYS A 163 8.35 4.73 -11.67
N PRO A 164 8.57 5.99 -11.23
CA PRO A 164 8.83 6.31 -9.82
C PRO A 164 7.55 6.37 -8.96
N VAL A 165 6.48 5.68 -9.37
CA VAL A 165 5.17 5.65 -8.68
C VAL A 165 4.96 4.27 -8.04
N PHE A 166 5.78 4.00 -7.04
CA PHE A 166 5.72 2.85 -6.13
C PHE A 166 6.19 3.34 -4.75
N GLY A 167 5.92 2.58 -3.69
CA GLY A 167 6.36 2.95 -2.35
C GLY A 167 6.52 1.77 -1.42
N THR A 168 7.14 2.04 -0.27
CA THR A 168 7.21 1.12 0.86
C THR A 168 6.08 1.45 1.82
N LEU A 169 5.29 0.44 2.18
CA LEU A 169 4.21 0.56 3.16
C LEU A 169 4.61 -0.12 4.47
N ILE A 170 4.45 0.61 5.57
CA ILE A 170 4.77 0.14 6.91
C ILE A 170 3.60 0.48 7.81
N ALA A 171 3.07 -0.51 8.52
CA ALA A 171 2.07 -0.29 9.54
C ALA A 171 2.47 -0.96 10.85
N LEU A 172 2.04 -0.40 11.98
CA LEU A 172 2.12 -1.03 13.29
C LEU A 172 0.73 -1.15 13.86
N LEU A 173 0.36 -2.36 14.26
CA LEU A 173 -0.89 -2.66 14.91
C LEU A 173 -0.62 -2.98 16.39
N LYS A 174 -1.50 -2.50 17.28
CA LYS A 174 -1.59 -2.94 18.67
C LYS A 174 -2.90 -3.71 18.85
N LYS A 175 -2.82 -5.00 19.18
CA LYS A 175 -3.98 -5.88 19.36
C LYS A 175 -4.97 -5.78 18.18
N GLY A 176 -4.42 -5.81 16.96
CA GLY A 176 -5.18 -5.73 15.71
C GLY A 176 -5.67 -4.32 15.31
N LYS A 177 -5.39 -3.28 16.08
CA LYS A 177 -5.75 -1.89 15.73
C LYS A 177 -4.53 -1.13 15.19
N PRO A 178 -4.59 -0.50 14.00
CA PRO A 178 -3.48 0.30 13.49
C PRO A 178 -3.24 1.53 14.38
N ILE A 179 -1.98 1.74 14.76
CA ILE A 179 -1.54 2.87 15.60
C ILE A 179 -0.51 3.77 14.91
N LEU A 180 0.19 3.25 13.90
CA LEU A 180 1.13 3.96 13.04
C LEU A 180 1.00 3.42 11.61
N GLY A 181 1.06 4.31 10.63
CA GLY A 181 1.19 3.99 9.21
C GLY A 181 2.18 4.92 8.54
N ILE A 182 3.06 4.38 7.70
CA ILE A 182 4.03 5.12 6.91
C ILE A 182 3.92 4.65 5.46
N ILE A 183 3.86 5.63 4.55
CA ILE A 183 4.00 5.40 3.11
C ILE A 183 5.24 6.18 2.71
N ASP A 184 6.26 5.51 2.20
CA ASP A 184 7.47 6.14 1.69
C ASP A 184 7.59 5.90 0.18
N GLN A 185 7.76 6.96 -0.59
CA GLN A 185 8.12 6.88 -2.01
C GLN A 185 9.60 7.22 -2.15
N PRO A 186 10.49 6.21 -2.11
CA PRO A 186 11.91 6.45 -1.89
C PRO A 186 12.60 7.19 -3.04
N VAL A 187 12.01 7.16 -4.24
CA VAL A 187 12.50 7.88 -5.42
C VAL A 187 11.97 9.31 -5.47
N LEU A 188 10.70 9.54 -5.12
CA LEU A 188 10.08 10.87 -5.09
C LEU A 188 10.44 11.65 -3.82
N ARG A 189 10.96 10.97 -2.80
CA ARG A 189 11.27 11.53 -1.47
C ARG A 189 10.03 12.14 -0.82
N GLU A 190 8.91 11.44 -0.97
CA GLU A 190 7.64 11.77 -0.34
C GLU A 190 7.33 10.72 0.72
N ARG A 191 7.14 11.17 1.97
CA ARG A 191 6.83 10.31 3.10
C ARG A 191 5.59 10.81 3.81
N TRP A 192 4.57 9.97 3.85
CA TRP A 192 3.40 10.16 4.68
C TRP A 192 3.57 9.41 6.00
N ILE A 193 3.19 10.04 7.10
CA ILE A 193 3.19 9.43 8.43
C ILE A 193 1.85 9.73 9.09
N GLY A 194 1.10 8.69 9.40
CA GLY A 194 -0.13 8.74 10.19
C GLY A 194 0.09 8.08 11.54
N ILE A 195 -0.27 8.76 12.62
CA ILE A 195 -0.19 8.24 14.00
C ILE A 195 -1.56 8.39 14.63
N SER A 196 -2.02 7.36 15.35
CA SER A 196 -3.32 7.40 16.02
C SER A 196 -3.40 8.60 16.98
N GLY A 197 -4.48 9.37 16.85
CA GLY A 197 -4.69 10.59 17.65
C GLY A 197 -3.93 11.83 17.18
N ARG A 198 -3.20 11.78 16.05
CA ARG A 198 -2.44 12.90 15.49
C ARG A 198 -2.81 13.21 14.05
N ILE A 199 -2.49 14.41 13.59
CA ILE A 199 -2.66 14.81 12.18
C ILE A 199 -1.59 14.11 11.34
N THR A 200 -1.99 13.56 10.19
CA THR A 200 -1.07 12.97 9.23
C THR A 200 -0.15 14.03 8.64
N THR A 201 1.12 13.71 8.47
CA THR A 201 2.10 14.60 7.82
C THR A 201 2.60 14.03 6.51
N LEU A 202 2.86 14.88 5.53
CA LEU A 202 3.66 14.62 4.33
C LEU A 202 4.97 15.41 4.46
N ASN A 203 6.11 14.72 4.54
CA ASN A 203 7.43 15.34 4.71
C ASN A 203 7.45 16.35 5.89
N GLY A 204 6.76 16.00 6.99
CA GLY A 204 6.63 16.84 8.18
C GLY A 204 5.63 17.99 8.07
N GLN A 205 5.02 18.22 6.90
CA GLN A 205 3.93 19.18 6.74
C GLN A 205 2.59 18.50 7.00
N GLU A 206 1.73 19.09 7.85
CA GLU A 206 0.39 18.56 8.10
C GLU A 206 -0.45 18.51 6.81
N VAL A 207 -1.15 17.41 6.60
CA VAL A 207 -2.03 17.21 5.46
C VAL A 207 -3.42 16.77 5.89
N ALA A 208 -4.41 17.18 5.11
CA ALA A 208 -5.80 16.79 5.28
C ALA A 208 -6.40 16.39 3.94
N THR A 209 -7.44 15.55 3.98
CA THR A 209 -8.21 15.25 2.79
C THR A 209 -8.97 16.48 2.32
N ARG A 210 -9.14 16.60 1.00
CA ARG A 210 -10.01 17.64 0.43
C ARG A 210 -11.45 17.39 0.87
N ALA A 211 -12.17 18.44 1.27
CA ALA A 211 -13.62 18.39 1.43
C ALA A 211 -14.29 18.07 0.08
N CYS A 212 -14.91 16.91 -0.03
CA CYS A 212 -15.61 16.46 -1.23
C CYS A 212 -16.93 15.82 -0.82
N THR A 213 -17.98 16.63 -0.71
CA THR A 213 -19.30 16.20 -0.22
C THR A 213 -20.15 15.54 -1.30
N GLU A 214 -19.77 15.65 -2.57
CA GLU A 214 -20.52 15.12 -3.71
C GLU A 214 -19.64 14.22 -4.57
N LEU A 215 -20.15 13.05 -4.95
CA LEU A 215 -19.43 12.09 -5.79
C LEU A 215 -19.11 12.65 -7.18
N SER A 216 -19.99 13.49 -7.74
CA SER A 216 -19.79 14.18 -9.03
C SER A 216 -18.55 15.08 -9.05
N ARG A 217 -18.04 15.46 -7.87
CA ARG A 217 -16.86 16.31 -7.69
C ARG A 217 -15.63 15.51 -7.26
N ALA A 218 -15.76 14.20 -7.09
CA ALA A 218 -14.68 13.31 -6.72
C ALA A 218 -13.77 13.05 -7.93
N TYR A 219 -12.47 13.00 -7.68
CA TYR A 219 -11.49 12.51 -8.62
C TYR A 219 -11.01 11.15 -8.13
N LEU A 220 -11.07 10.15 -8.99
CA LEU A 220 -10.47 8.85 -8.74
C LEU A 220 -9.41 8.62 -9.82
N TYR A 221 -8.19 8.40 -9.38
CA TYR A 221 -7.09 8.02 -10.26
C TYR A 221 -6.69 6.59 -9.93
N VAL A 222 -6.84 5.70 -10.92
CA VAL A 222 -6.49 4.28 -10.79
C VAL A 222 -5.45 3.98 -11.86
N PHE A 223 -4.32 3.44 -11.45
CA PHE A 223 -3.43 2.76 -12.39
C PHE A 223 -3.85 1.30 -12.46
N LEU A 224 -4.57 0.97 -13.53
CA LEU A 224 -4.91 -0.41 -13.85
C LEU A 224 -3.64 -1.09 -14.34
N VAL A 225 -3.25 -2.18 -13.68
CA VAL A 225 -2.25 -3.06 -14.24
C VAL A 225 -2.87 -4.40 -14.54
N VAL A 226 -3.44 -4.49 -15.74
CA VAL A 226 -3.66 -5.77 -16.43
C VAL A 226 -2.35 -6.54 -16.50
#